data_AF-A0A316UJV5-F1
#
_entry.id   AF-A0A316UJV5-F1
#
_cell.length_a   1.000
_cell.length_b   1.000
_cell.length_c   1.000
_cell.angle_alpha   90.00
_cell.angle_beta   90.00
_cell.angle_gamma   90.00
#
_symmetry.space_group_name_H-M   'P 1'
#
loop_
_entity.id
_entity.type
_entity.pdbx_description
1 polymer ?
#
loop_
_entity_poly.entity_id
_entity_poly.type
_entity_poly.pdbx_seq_one_letter_code
_entity_poly.pdbx_strand_id
1 'polypeptide(L)'
;MSASVSPADNVTHAGSKGKQPVDPLREPRRSIRRRPFESTLASHDPHLPHEKWYKRAEAPRNLAFAAPYPSSGVVLTQPSRWRDWLIPGPIALGRGQFWYLLIGQSLIAAVISGAINFGVACATYNHYDPAVTPIYFWKWFPVPLAGDMGVTIIVQQIFSMIITSTLVHNDLSKGPVAPLRRPWPPLMHLPATPNAQGSWLGVRIKSDVKEGETLYMGKAERSGLVGRYGWWLMRSMFMGSERNDLLAPGITYRQRFERLLWTAFQGFCICLATWWWYWPISIAILAPIYAGRNIAGGFIPALIKLIYGAVLSLLTNPIMALLAMGAESSVRRGYPELEIWRPFGGEEDYDAWLAEQGLTPADVEIGPGGIARRVKVGGEAGGASQTAQFQEVETTTAPSQAQAAPALGVSTASSRTLAASAAPTPGTKTNGAVSPKTIEEGQGAHD
;
A
#
# COMPACT_ATOMS: atom_id res chain seq x y z
N MET A 1 -67.46 -15.24 -7.93
CA MET A 1 -66.99 -15.84 -9.20
C MET A 1 -66.22 -14.74 -9.90
N SER A 2 -64.89 -14.71 -10.01
CA SER A 2 -63.92 -15.78 -10.27
C SER A 2 -62.57 -15.41 -9.65
N ALA A 3 -61.88 -16.38 -9.06
CA ALA A 3 -60.52 -16.24 -8.54
C ALA A 3 -59.52 -16.77 -9.57
N SER A 4 -58.57 -15.91 -9.98
CA SER A 4 -57.45 -16.26 -10.84
C SER A 4 -56.32 -16.88 -10.00
N VAL A 5 -56.01 -18.15 -10.25
CA VAL A 5 -54.87 -18.86 -9.65
C VAL A 5 -53.68 -18.72 -10.58
N SER A 6 -52.59 -18.10 -10.10
CA SER A 6 -51.29 -18.08 -10.80
C SER A 6 -50.59 -19.44 -10.67
N PRO A 7 -49.89 -19.91 -11.70
CA PRO A 7 -49.11 -21.15 -11.63
C PRO A 7 -47.81 -20.89 -10.87
N ALA A 8 -47.55 -21.73 -9.86
CA ALA A 8 -46.30 -21.75 -9.13
C ALA A 8 -45.19 -22.37 -10.00
N ASP A 9 -44.13 -21.61 -10.23
CA ASP A 9 -42.91 -22.07 -10.89
C ASP A 9 -42.17 -23.04 -9.97
N ASN A 10 -42.24 -24.33 -10.32
CA ASN A 10 -41.56 -25.41 -9.65
C ASN A 10 -40.14 -25.54 -10.23
N VAL A 11 -39.23 -24.63 -9.84
CA VAL A 11 -37.81 -24.71 -10.21
C VAL A 11 -37.14 -25.77 -9.34
N THR A 12 -37.01 -26.98 -9.87
CA THR A 12 -36.20 -28.06 -9.29
C THR A 12 -34.72 -27.66 -9.28
N HIS A 13 -34.21 -27.27 -8.12
CA HIS A 13 -32.78 -27.09 -7.89
C HIS A 13 -32.06 -28.45 -8.03
N ALA A 14 -31.44 -28.67 -9.18
CA ALA A 14 -30.51 -29.78 -9.38
C ALA A 14 -29.38 -29.68 -8.33
N GLY A 15 -29.20 -30.76 -7.56
CA GLY A 15 -28.29 -30.85 -6.42
C GLY A 15 -26.84 -30.56 -6.80
N SER A 16 -26.44 -29.30 -6.68
CA SER A 16 -25.04 -28.91 -6.49
C SER A 16 -24.55 -29.65 -5.24
N LYS A 17 -23.68 -30.66 -5.40
CA LYS A 17 -22.94 -31.29 -4.30
C LYS A 17 -22.39 -30.18 -3.42
N GLY A 18 -23.05 -29.94 -2.28
CA GLY A 18 -22.85 -28.76 -1.46
C GLY A 18 -21.41 -28.70 -1.01
N LYS A 19 -20.60 -27.84 -1.64
CA LYS A 19 -19.31 -27.46 -1.05
C LYS A 19 -19.66 -26.90 0.32
N GLN A 20 -19.17 -27.56 1.37
CA GLN A 20 -19.32 -27.05 2.72
C GLN A 20 -18.91 -25.57 2.73
N PRO A 21 -19.69 -24.69 3.39
CA PRO A 21 -19.37 -23.27 3.44
C PRO A 21 -17.93 -23.12 3.96
N VAL A 22 -17.11 -22.41 3.19
CA VAL A 22 -15.72 -22.19 3.55
C VAL A 22 -15.70 -21.45 4.88
N ASP A 23 -15.05 -22.03 5.88
CA ASP A 23 -14.90 -21.41 7.20
C ASP A 23 -14.30 -20.00 7.06
N PRO A 24 -15.02 -18.94 7.44
CA PRO A 24 -14.57 -17.56 7.28
C PRO A 24 -13.35 -17.23 8.16
N LEU A 25 -13.07 -18.05 9.17
CA LEU A 25 -11.91 -17.91 10.05
C LEU A 25 -10.66 -18.61 9.50
N ARG A 26 -10.80 -19.42 8.43
CA ARG A 26 -9.67 -20.14 7.85
C ARG A 26 -8.72 -19.19 7.13
N GLU A 27 -7.48 -19.15 7.60
CA GLU A 27 -6.44 -18.33 6.99
C GLU A 27 -5.80 -19.03 5.77
N PRO A 28 -5.45 -18.29 4.71
CA PRO A 28 -5.72 -16.87 4.50
C PRO A 28 -7.20 -16.62 4.15
N ARG A 29 -7.80 -15.57 4.75
CA ARG A 29 -9.22 -15.23 4.56
C ARG A 29 -9.48 -14.84 3.11
N ARG A 30 -10.30 -15.63 2.41
CA ARG A 30 -10.66 -15.38 1.01
C ARG A 30 -11.77 -14.35 0.94
N SER A 31 -11.73 -13.48 -0.08
CA SER A 31 -12.68 -12.38 -0.36
C SER A 31 -12.95 -11.45 0.80
N ILE A 32 -12.50 -10.22 0.65
CA ILE A 32 -12.95 -9.15 1.54
C ILE A 32 -14.08 -8.41 0.82
N ARG A 33 -15.31 -8.54 1.30
CA ARG A 33 -16.38 -7.71 0.75
C ARG A 33 -16.09 -6.23 1.05
N ARG A 34 -16.38 -5.38 0.07
CA ARG A 34 -16.36 -3.93 0.28
C ARG A 34 -17.45 -3.57 1.28
N ARG A 35 -17.17 -2.61 2.17
CA ARG A 35 -18.19 -2.13 3.10
C ARG A 35 -19.31 -1.39 2.35
N PRO A 36 -20.55 -1.38 2.85
CA PRO A 36 -21.67 -0.73 2.15
C PRO A 36 -21.40 0.74 1.81
N PHE A 37 -20.80 1.51 2.71
CA PHE A 37 -20.50 2.92 2.48
C PHE A 37 -19.44 3.15 1.37
N GLU A 38 -18.60 2.15 1.05
CA GLU A 38 -17.64 2.28 -0.05
C GLU A 38 -18.35 2.33 -1.40
N SER A 39 -19.55 1.75 -1.49
CA SER A 39 -20.37 1.78 -2.71
C SER A 39 -21.09 3.11 -2.93
N THR A 40 -21.11 3.99 -1.90
CA THR A 40 -21.77 5.29 -1.94
C THR A 40 -20.77 6.46 -1.96
N LEU A 41 -19.50 6.22 -2.32
CA LEU A 41 -18.46 7.28 -2.32
C LEU A 41 -18.79 8.49 -3.21
N ALA A 42 -19.59 8.30 -4.26
CA ALA A 42 -20.02 9.36 -5.16
C ALA A 42 -20.93 10.35 -4.45
N SER A 43 -21.81 9.91 -3.53
CA SER A 43 -22.69 10.82 -2.79
C SER A 43 -21.93 11.71 -1.80
N HIS A 44 -20.70 11.34 -1.46
CA HIS A 44 -19.81 12.14 -0.62
C HIS A 44 -18.88 13.07 -1.43
N ASP A 45 -18.96 13.07 -2.78
CA ASP A 45 -18.19 14.00 -3.60
C ASP A 45 -18.75 15.43 -3.44
N PRO A 46 -17.96 16.38 -2.92
CA PRO A 46 -18.43 17.76 -2.70
C PRO A 46 -18.76 18.50 -4.01
N HIS A 47 -18.37 17.94 -5.17
CA HIS A 47 -18.59 18.54 -6.49
C HIS A 47 -19.75 17.92 -7.27
N LEU A 48 -20.61 17.12 -6.64
CA LEU A 48 -21.85 16.72 -7.28
C LEU A 48 -22.67 17.96 -7.66
N PRO A 49 -23.32 17.96 -8.85
CA PRO A 49 -24.18 19.04 -9.31
C PRO A 49 -25.50 19.05 -8.52
N HIS A 50 -25.44 19.16 -7.20
CA HIS A 50 -26.56 19.68 -6.44
C HIS A 50 -26.67 21.17 -6.73
N GLU A 51 -27.90 21.66 -6.74
CA GLU A 51 -28.42 22.84 -7.46
C GLU A 51 -27.63 24.16 -7.31
N LYS A 52 -26.67 24.28 -6.39
CA LYS A 52 -25.91 25.52 -6.14
C LYS A 52 -24.47 25.26 -5.65
N TRP A 53 -23.68 24.42 -6.33
CA TRP A 53 -22.27 24.15 -5.95
C TRP A 53 -21.42 25.42 -5.78
N TYR A 54 -21.69 26.45 -6.59
CA TYR A 54 -21.03 27.76 -6.52
C TYR A 54 -21.42 28.59 -5.28
N LYS A 55 -22.58 28.32 -4.65
CA LYS A 55 -22.95 28.92 -3.35
C LYS A 55 -22.33 28.19 -2.15
N ARG A 56 -21.60 27.10 -2.41
CA ARG A 56 -20.88 26.27 -1.45
C ARG A 56 -19.37 26.37 -1.67
N ALA A 57 -18.85 27.54 -2.03
CA ALA A 57 -17.39 27.78 -2.07
C ALA A 57 -16.70 27.41 -0.74
N GLU A 58 -17.46 27.34 0.35
CA GLU A 58 -17.02 26.94 1.70
C GLU A 58 -17.37 25.49 2.08
N ALA A 59 -18.05 24.69 1.24
CA ALA A 59 -18.36 23.32 1.62
C ALA A 59 -17.05 22.52 1.74
N PRO A 60 -16.65 22.11 2.96
CA PRO A 60 -15.37 21.45 3.17
C PRO A 60 -15.36 20.14 2.37
N ARG A 61 -14.20 19.78 1.82
CA ARG A 61 -14.02 18.45 1.26
C ARG A 61 -14.28 17.43 2.36
N ASN A 62 -15.31 16.60 2.20
CA ASN A 62 -15.68 15.57 3.18
C ASN A 62 -14.80 14.32 3.13
N LEU A 63 -13.87 14.25 2.17
CA LEU A 63 -12.97 13.12 1.99
C LEU A 63 -11.54 13.63 1.80
N ALA A 64 -10.63 13.03 2.56
CA ALA A 64 -9.21 13.29 2.39
C ALA A 64 -8.72 12.66 1.08
N PHE A 65 -7.74 13.32 0.46
CA PHE A 65 -7.20 12.93 -0.84
C PHE A 65 -6.47 11.59 -0.72
N ALA A 66 -5.46 11.42 0.14
CA ALA A 66 -4.63 10.21 0.16
C ALA A 66 -5.34 8.94 0.68
N ALA A 67 -6.37 9.09 1.51
CA ALA A 67 -7.23 7.97 1.90
C ALA A 67 -8.70 8.41 2.01
N PRO A 68 -9.57 7.93 1.12
CA PRO A 68 -10.99 8.27 1.13
C PRO A 68 -11.80 7.52 2.20
N TYR A 69 -11.16 6.72 3.07
CA TYR A 69 -11.85 5.90 4.06
C TYR A 69 -11.53 6.39 5.47
N PRO A 70 -12.56 6.72 6.30
CA PRO A 70 -12.38 7.21 7.67
C PRO A 70 -11.63 6.25 8.59
N SER A 71 -11.54 4.98 8.22
CA SER A 71 -10.86 3.91 8.97
C SER A 71 -9.36 3.78 8.62
N SER A 72 -8.84 4.57 7.70
CA SER A 72 -7.41 4.57 7.37
C SER A 72 -6.61 5.52 8.27
N GLY A 73 -5.29 5.48 8.14
CA GLY A 73 -4.38 6.46 8.72
C GLY A 73 -3.90 6.13 10.12
N VAL A 74 -3.89 4.86 10.49
CA VAL A 74 -3.34 4.36 11.75
C VAL A 74 -1.85 4.68 11.81
N VAL A 75 -1.42 5.31 12.90
CA VAL A 75 0.00 5.60 13.16
C VAL A 75 0.45 4.78 14.36
N LEU A 76 1.39 3.86 14.14
CA LEU A 76 1.97 3.03 15.20
C LEU A 76 3.06 3.79 15.95
N THR A 77 3.12 3.59 17.27
CA THR A 77 4.16 4.15 18.13
C THR A 77 5.51 3.46 17.95
N GLN A 78 5.48 2.16 17.60
CA GLN A 78 6.69 1.37 17.43
C GLN A 78 7.26 1.53 16.01
N PRO A 79 8.56 1.84 15.86
CA PRO A 79 9.19 1.92 14.54
C PRO A 79 9.28 0.52 13.91
N SER A 80 9.26 0.46 12.58
CA SER A 80 9.46 -0.80 11.86
C SER A 80 10.83 -1.39 12.13
N ARG A 81 10.90 -2.67 12.46
CA ARG A 81 12.15 -3.43 12.54
C ARG A 81 12.46 -4.01 11.16
N TRP A 82 13.73 -4.33 10.90
CA TRP A 82 14.14 -5.02 9.65
C TRP A 82 13.33 -6.30 9.37
N ARG A 83 12.97 -7.05 10.43
CA ARG A 83 12.13 -8.25 10.33
C ARG A 83 10.71 -7.98 9.83
N ASP A 84 10.21 -6.75 9.96
CA ASP A 84 8.89 -6.36 9.46
C ASP A 84 8.90 -6.10 7.95
N TRP A 85 10.07 -5.75 7.41
CA TRP A 85 10.28 -5.54 5.97
C TRP A 85 10.38 -6.84 5.20
N LEU A 86 10.83 -7.91 5.86
CA LEU A 86 10.79 -9.24 5.29
C LEU A 86 9.33 -9.59 4.99
N ILE A 87 9.03 -9.71 3.70
CA ILE A 87 7.74 -10.23 3.21
C ILE A 87 7.53 -11.56 3.92
N PRO A 88 6.32 -11.86 4.44
CA PRO A 88 6.03 -13.19 4.93
C PRO A 88 6.48 -14.17 3.85
N GLY A 89 7.49 -15.01 4.16
CA GLY A 89 8.14 -15.83 3.15
C GLY A 89 7.15 -16.76 2.44
N PRO A 90 7.59 -17.54 1.43
CA PRO A 90 6.72 -18.51 0.75
C PRO A 90 6.01 -19.49 1.70
N ILE A 91 6.56 -19.70 2.90
CA ILE A 91 6.00 -20.52 3.98
C ILE A 91 4.85 -19.82 4.72
N ALA A 92 4.89 -18.48 4.82
CA ALA A 92 3.91 -17.68 5.54
C ALA A 92 2.79 -17.14 4.62
N LEU A 93 3.03 -17.07 3.30
CA LEU A 93 1.99 -16.84 2.31
C LEU A 93 1.16 -18.10 2.12
N GLY A 94 -0.17 -17.96 2.03
CA GLY A 94 -0.99 -19.09 1.62
C GLY A 94 -0.60 -19.54 0.20
N ARG A 95 -0.69 -20.85 -0.10
CA ARG A 95 -0.32 -21.41 -1.42
C ARG A 95 -0.89 -20.59 -2.59
N GLY A 96 -2.14 -20.13 -2.47
CA GLY A 96 -2.77 -19.29 -3.48
C GLY A 96 -2.11 -17.93 -3.67
N GLN A 97 -1.78 -17.22 -2.58
CA GLN A 97 -1.08 -15.92 -2.63
C GLN A 97 0.32 -16.07 -3.22
N PHE A 98 1.04 -17.14 -2.85
CA PHE A 98 2.37 -17.43 -3.39
C PHE A 98 2.32 -17.63 -4.91
N TRP A 99 1.43 -18.50 -5.40
CA TRP A 99 1.28 -18.74 -6.85
C TRP A 99 0.76 -17.51 -7.60
N TYR A 100 -0.13 -16.73 -6.97
CA TYR A 100 -0.61 -15.48 -7.55
C TYR A 100 0.53 -14.48 -7.75
N LEU A 101 1.40 -14.31 -6.75
CA LEU A 101 2.55 -13.41 -6.86
C LEU A 101 3.59 -13.95 -7.85
N LEU A 102 3.98 -15.22 -7.73
CA LEU A 102 5.03 -15.81 -8.56
C LEU A 102 4.61 -15.95 -10.03
N ILE A 103 3.45 -16.54 -10.31
CA ILE A 103 3.03 -16.85 -11.69
C ILE A 103 2.26 -15.68 -12.28
N GLY A 104 1.22 -15.22 -11.59
CA GLY A 104 0.35 -14.14 -12.07
C GLY A 104 1.10 -12.82 -12.17
N GLN A 105 1.65 -12.36 -11.05
CA GLN A 105 2.26 -11.03 -10.95
C GLN A 105 3.74 -11.00 -11.32
N SER A 106 4.42 -12.15 -11.51
CA SER A 106 5.80 -12.17 -12.02
C SER A 106 5.86 -12.69 -13.46
N LEU A 107 5.63 -13.99 -13.70
CA LEU A 107 5.87 -14.58 -15.03
C LEU A 107 4.91 -14.08 -16.11
N ILE A 108 3.60 -14.09 -15.85
CA ILE A 108 2.60 -13.63 -16.83
C ILE A 108 2.79 -12.13 -17.09
N ALA A 109 3.00 -11.34 -16.03
CA ALA A 109 3.31 -9.92 -16.15
C ALA A 109 4.57 -9.66 -17.00
N ALA A 110 5.66 -10.42 -16.77
CA ALA A 110 6.89 -10.33 -17.55
C ALA A 110 6.68 -10.61 -19.04
N VAL A 111 5.90 -11.64 -19.37
CA VAL A 111 5.59 -11.97 -20.78
C VAL A 111 4.81 -10.84 -21.43
N ILE A 112 3.77 -10.31 -20.77
CA ILE A 112 2.94 -9.23 -21.30
C ILE A 112 3.78 -7.95 -21.47
N SER A 113 4.52 -7.53 -20.45
CA SER A 113 5.36 -6.33 -20.52
C SER A 113 6.49 -6.44 -21.53
N GLY A 114 7.12 -7.61 -21.64
CA GLY A 114 8.11 -7.90 -22.67
C GLY A 114 7.53 -7.81 -24.07
N ALA A 115 6.35 -8.40 -24.30
CA ALA A 115 5.67 -8.36 -25.60
C ALA A 115 5.25 -6.93 -26.00
N ILE A 116 4.75 -6.12 -25.06
CA ILE A 116 4.41 -4.71 -25.32
C ILE A 116 5.66 -3.93 -25.73
N ASN A 117 6.75 -4.07 -24.97
CA ASN A 117 8.02 -3.38 -25.28
C ASN A 117 8.62 -3.84 -26.61
N PHE A 118 8.52 -5.13 -26.92
CA PHE A 118 8.91 -5.68 -28.22
C PHE A 118 8.09 -5.06 -29.36
N GLY A 119 6.77 -4.98 -29.21
CA GLY A 119 5.88 -4.38 -30.20
C GLY A 119 6.21 -2.90 -30.47
N VAL A 120 6.39 -2.11 -29.40
CA VAL A 120 6.82 -0.70 -29.51
C VAL A 120 8.18 -0.61 -30.21
N ALA A 121 9.13 -1.46 -29.82
CA ALA A 121 10.46 -1.46 -30.43
C ALA A 121 10.44 -1.88 -31.91
N CYS A 122 9.62 -2.86 -32.30
CA CYS A 122 9.42 -3.21 -33.71
C CYS A 122 8.82 -2.03 -34.49
N ALA A 123 7.79 -1.38 -33.96
CA ALA A 123 7.16 -0.22 -34.59
C ALA A 123 8.14 0.96 -34.71
N THR A 124 9.02 1.16 -33.74
CA THR A 124 10.01 2.25 -33.78
C THR A 124 11.18 1.91 -34.70
N TYR A 125 11.77 0.72 -34.57
CA TYR A 125 13.09 0.43 -35.12
C TYR A 125 13.09 -0.29 -36.47
N ASN A 126 12.02 -1.01 -36.83
CA ASN A 126 11.99 -1.77 -38.09
C ASN A 126 11.81 -0.85 -39.31
N HIS A 127 11.36 0.39 -39.13
CA HIS A 127 11.19 1.35 -40.20
C HIS A 127 12.43 2.20 -40.48
N TYR A 128 13.48 2.09 -39.66
CA TYR A 128 14.71 2.84 -39.89
C TYR A 128 15.60 2.16 -40.92
N ASP A 129 15.86 2.87 -42.02
CA ASP A 129 16.90 2.51 -42.97
C ASP A 129 18.28 2.67 -42.30
N PRO A 130 19.08 1.60 -42.17
CA PRO A 130 20.41 1.66 -41.57
C PRO A 130 21.37 2.65 -42.24
N ALA A 131 21.16 2.95 -43.53
CA ALA A 131 21.98 3.89 -44.28
C ALA A 131 21.60 5.35 -44.01
N VAL A 132 20.34 5.62 -43.66
CA VAL A 132 19.81 6.99 -43.46
C VAL A 132 19.74 7.35 -41.99
N THR A 133 19.27 6.44 -41.13
CA THR A 133 19.06 6.66 -39.70
C THR A 133 19.77 5.57 -38.89
N PRO A 134 21.09 5.69 -38.66
CA PRO A 134 21.82 4.71 -37.88
C PRO A 134 21.35 4.73 -36.43
N ILE A 135 21.12 3.54 -35.87
CA ILE A 135 20.76 3.38 -34.46
C ILE A 135 22.02 2.96 -33.72
N TYR A 136 22.49 3.84 -32.85
CA TYR A 136 23.60 3.56 -31.97
C TYR A 136 23.09 3.38 -30.55
N PHE A 137 23.82 2.58 -29.77
CA PHE A 137 23.46 2.34 -28.38
C PHE A 137 23.58 3.62 -27.53
N TRP A 138 24.66 4.40 -27.72
CA TRP A 138 25.02 5.55 -26.88
C TRP A 138 25.00 6.92 -27.57
N LYS A 139 24.93 6.99 -28.90
CA LYS A 139 25.05 8.27 -29.61
C LYS A 139 23.78 9.08 -29.38
N TRP A 140 23.92 10.25 -28.75
CA TRP A 140 22.82 11.16 -28.37
C TRP A 140 21.87 11.52 -29.51
N PHE A 141 22.34 11.44 -30.76
CA PHE A 141 21.52 11.63 -31.96
C PHE A 141 21.86 10.57 -33.02
N PRO A 142 20.86 10.11 -33.82
CA PRO A 142 19.47 10.60 -33.84
C PRO A 142 18.52 9.96 -32.80
N VAL A 143 18.73 8.70 -32.36
CA VAL A 143 17.90 8.05 -31.33
C VAL A 143 18.74 7.04 -30.53
N PRO A 144 19.19 7.35 -29.29
CA PRO A 144 19.94 6.39 -28.48
C PRO A 144 19.03 5.30 -27.92
N LEU A 145 19.32 4.03 -28.21
CA LEU A 145 18.60 2.89 -27.61
C LEU A 145 18.67 2.94 -26.07
N ALA A 146 19.82 3.37 -25.51
CA ALA A 146 19.98 3.57 -24.07
C ALA A 146 18.98 4.58 -23.48
N GLY A 147 18.66 5.64 -24.22
CA GLY A 147 17.68 6.64 -23.82
C GLY A 147 16.26 6.08 -23.79
N ASP A 148 15.87 5.35 -24.84
CA ASP A 148 14.57 4.65 -24.90
C ASP A 148 14.41 3.65 -23.74
N MET A 149 15.47 2.88 -23.41
CA MET A 149 15.47 2.01 -22.23
C MET A 149 15.24 2.80 -20.93
N GLY A 150 15.84 3.98 -20.80
CA GLY A 150 15.63 4.85 -19.63
C GLY A 150 14.18 5.32 -19.50
N VAL A 151 13.57 5.77 -20.60
CA VAL A 151 12.16 6.18 -20.66
C VAL A 151 11.22 5.00 -20.40
N THR A 152 11.60 3.80 -20.85
CA THR A 152 10.83 2.57 -20.65
C THR A 152 10.57 2.31 -19.17
N ILE A 153 11.57 2.47 -18.30
CA ILE A 153 11.37 2.27 -16.86
C ILE A 153 10.27 3.22 -16.35
N ILE A 154 10.34 4.49 -16.73
CA ILE A 154 9.40 5.51 -16.26
C ILE A 154 7.98 5.16 -16.69
N VAL A 155 7.77 4.96 -17.99
CA VAL A 155 6.45 4.69 -18.56
C VAL A 155 5.91 3.35 -18.05
N GLN A 156 6.72 2.30 -18.07
CA GLN A 156 6.29 0.96 -17.64
C GLN A 156 5.92 0.93 -16.17
N GLN A 157 6.70 1.55 -15.28
CA GLN A 157 6.40 1.53 -13.84
C GLN A 157 5.11 2.31 -13.51
N ILE A 158 4.83 3.41 -14.22
CA ILE A 158 3.57 4.15 -14.09
C ILE A 158 2.38 3.26 -14.48
N PHE A 159 2.42 2.66 -15.68
CA PHE A 159 1.33 1.81 -16.16
C PHE A 159 1.18 0.52 -15.37
N SER A 160 2.29 -0.15 -15.02
CA SER A 160 2.27 -1.34 -14.17
C SER A 160 1.65 -1.05 -12.82
N MET A 161 1.95 0.09 -12.20
CA MET A 161 1.36 0.45 -10.91
C MET A 161 -0.15 0.68 -11.00
N ILE A 162 -0.59 1.37 -12.06
CA ILE A 162 -2.01 1.62 -12.36
C ILE A 162 -2.77 0.29 -12.54
N ILE A 163 -2.28 -0.56 -13.44
CA ILE A 163 -2.94 -1.82 -13.82
C ILE A 163 -2.90 -2.80 -12.66
N THR A 164 -1.71 -3.06 -12.10
CA THR A 164 -1.51 -4.07 -11.06
C THR A 164 -2.28 -3.72 -9.80
N SER A 165 -2.19 -2.47 -9.33
CA SER A 165 -2.93 -2.09 -8.12
C SER A 165 -4.43 -2.21 -8.31
N THR A 166 -4.96 -1.76 -9.46
CA THR A 166 -6.40 -1.85 -9.75
C THR A 166 -6.88 -3.30 -9.80
N LEU A 167 -6.16 -4.16 -10.52
CA LEU A 167 -6.52 -5.58 -10.64
C LEU A 167 -6.44 -6.30 -9.30
N VAL A 168 -5.37 -6.08 -8.53
CA VAL A 168 -5.20 -6.71 -7.22
C VAL A 168 -6.30 -6.26 -6.25
N HIS A 169 -6.69 -4.98 -6.21
CA HIS A 169 -7.81 -4.54 -5.37
C HIS A 169 -9.14 -5.17 -5.80
N ASN A 170 -9.40 -5.27 -7.10
CA ASN A 170 -10.55 -5.98 -7.62
C ASN A 170 -10.53 -7.47 -7.21
N ASP A 171 -9.36 -8.11 -7.28
CA ASP A 171 -9.15 -9.51 -6.91
C ASP A 171 -9.27 -9.76 -5.40
N LEU A 172 -8.83 -8.81 -4.56
CA LEU A 172 -9.08 -8.84 -3.12
C LEU A 172 -10.58 -8.76 -2.82
N SER A 173 -11.32 -7.95 -3.58
CA SER A 173 -12.76 -7.77 -3.38
C SER A 173 -13.60 -8.97 -3.85
N LYS A 174 -13.17 -9.64 -4.92
CA LYS A 174 -13.87 -10.81 -5.50
C LYS A 174 -13.40 -12.15 -4.94
N GLY A 175 -12.29 -12.16 -4.21
CA GLY A 175 -11.77 -13.34 -3.51
C GLY A 175 -10.85 -14.33 -4.21
N PRO A 176 -10.37 -14.16 -5.47
CA PRO A 176 -9.26 -15.02 -5.93
C PRO A 176 -8.00 -14.87 -5.08
N VAL A 177 -7.83 -13.73 -4.40
CA VAL A 177 -6.66 -13.42 -3.57
C VAL A 177 -7.10 -12.89 -2.22
N ALA A 178 -6.33 -13.22 -1.19
CA ALA A 178 -6.51 -12.73 0.18
C ALA A 178 -5.55 -11.57 0.48
N PRO A 179 -5.90 -10.65 1.40
CA PRO A 179 -4.98 -9.62 1.88
C PRO A 179 -3.81 -10.23 2.67
N LEU A 180 -2.73 -9.47 2.83
CA LEU A 180 -1.68 -9.81 3.78
C LEU A 180 -2.22 -9.69 5.22
N ARG A 181 -1.65 -10.46 6.16
CA ARG A 181 -2.02 -10.38 7.59
C ARG A 181 -1.61 -9.09 8.26
N ARG A 182 -0.61 -8.41 7.72
CA ARG A 182 -0.08 -7.17 8.26
C ARG A 182 0.12 -6.17 7.13
N PRO A 183 -0.05 -4.87 7.39
CA PRO A 183 0.22 -3.86 6.38
C PRO A 183 1.67 -3.95 5.91
N TRP A 184 1.87 -3.89 4.59
CA TRP A 184 3.18 -3.96 3.97
C TRP A 184 3.29 -2.93 2.86
N PRO A 185 4.39 -2.18 2.79
CA PRO A 185 5.56 -2.20 3.68
C PRO A 185 5.22 -1.66 5.08
N PRO A 186 6.01 -1.94 6.12
CA PRO A 186 5.68 -1.63 7.52
C PRO A 186 5.85 -0.13 7.86
N LEU A 187 5.23 0.75 7.09
CA LEU A 187 5.38 2.21 7.17
C LEU A 187 4.35 2.88 8.07
N MET A 188 3.57 2.12 8.83
CA MET A 188 2.54 2.69 9.72
C MET A 188 3.11 3.55 10.84
N HIS A 189 4.41 3.48 11.15
CA HIS A 189 5.06 4.36 12.12
C HIS A 189 5.35 5.77 11.57
N LEU A 190 5.10 6.00 10.27
CA LEU A 190 5.19 7.30 9.61
C LEU A 190 3.83 8.00 9.64
N PRO A 191 3.78 9.34 9.57
CA PRO A 191 2.53 10.09 9.68
C PRO A 191 1.58 9.78 8.51
N ALA A 192 0.29 9.62 8.83
CA ALA A 192 -0.78 9.44 7.87
C ALA A 192 -1.22 10.75 7.19
N THR A 193 -0.96 11.89 7.83
CA THR A 193 -1.25 13.23 7.30
C THR A 193 0.01 14.10 7.38
N PRO A 194 0.20 15.05 6.47
CA PRO A 194 1.35 15.95 6.54
C PRO A 194 1.24 16.97 7.70
N ASN A 195 0.05 17.14 8.28
CA ASN A 195 -0.18 18.03 9.42
C ASN A 195 -0.98 17.34 10.54
N ALA A 196 -0.70 17.73 11.78
CA ALA A 196 -1.28 17.16 12.98
C ALA A 196 -2.74 17.57 13.19
N GLN A 197 -3.13 18.75 12.70
CA GLN A 197 -4.53 19.19 12.67
C GLN A 197 -5.30 18.63 11.46
N GLY A 198 -4.78 17.60 10.79
CA GLY A 198 -5.35 17.10 9.53
C GLY A 198 -4.94 17.95 8.32
N SER A 199 -5.11 17.36 7.14
CA SER A 199 -4.85 18.00 5.85
C SER A 199 -5.66 17.31 4.77
N TRP A 200 -6.16 18.09 3.81
CA TRP A 200 -6.85 17.55 2.65
C TRP A 200 -5.97 16.57 1.86
N LEU A 201 -4.65 16.69 1.91
CA LEU A 201 -3.73 15.77 1.25
C LEU A 201 -3.62 14.42 1.96
N GLY A 202 -3.84 14.37 3.27
CA GLY A 202 -3.60 13.17 4.08
C GLY A 202 -4.78 12.21 4.12
N VAL A 203 -4.90 11.52 5.26
CA VAL A 203 -6.00 10.58 5.55
C VAL A 203 -7.14 11.22 6.37
N ARG A 204 -6.85 12.28 7.12
CA ARG A 204 -7.83 13.04 7.92
C ARG A 204 -7.86 14.48 7.47
N ILE A 205 -9.06 15.00 7.23
CA ILE A 205 -9.27 16.44 7.00
C ILE A 205 -9.33 17.17 8.34
N LYS A 206 -9.21 18.51 8.30
CA LYS A 206 -9.19 19.32 9.53
C LYS A 206 -10.48 19.22 10.35
N SER A 207 -11.63 19.04 9.69
CA SER A 207 -12.92 18.87 10.35
C SER A 207 -13.10 17.53 11.05
N ASP A 208 -12.29 16.52 10.70
CA ASP A 208 -12.34 15.21 11.37
C ASP A 208 -11.55 15.21 12.69
N VAL A 209 -10.67 16.20 12.87
CA VAL A 209 -9.84 16.35 14.07
C VAL A 209 -10.57 17.28 15.01
N LYS A 210 -10.87 16.80 16.23
CA LYS A 210 -11.55 17.62 17.24
C LYS A 210 -10.71 18.86 17.55
N GLU A 211 -11.39 19.98 17.76
CA GLU A 211 -10.70 21.23 18.07
C GLU A 211 -9.86 21.09 19.35
N GLY A 212 -8.59 21.48 19.27
CA GLY A 212 -7.63 21.33 20.36
C GLY A 212 -6.91 19.98 20.41
N GLU A 213 -7.37 18.95 19.68
CA GLU A 213 -6.67 17.67 19.57
C GLU A 213 -5.66 17.69 18.41
N THR A 214 -4.53 17.01 18.58
CA THR A 214 -3.54 16.79 17.52
C THR A 214 -3.42 15.32 17.21
N LEU A 215 -3.42 14.97 15.92
CA LEU A 215 -3.13 13.63 15.46
C LEU A 215 -1.69 13.26 15.82
N TYR A 216 -1.48 12.01 16.23
CA TYR A 216 -0.15 11.45 16.45
C TYR A 216 0.61 11.34 15.12
N MET A 217 1.83 11.87 15.06
CA MET A 217 2.65 11.96 13.82
C MET A 217 3.77 10.92 13.76
N GLY A 218 3.87 10.03 14.75
CA GLY A 218 4.86 8.96 14.78
C GLY A 218 6.28 9.52 14.76
N LYS A 219 7.13 9.03 13.85
CA LYS A 219 8.52 9.51 13.71
C LYS A 219 8.61 11.02 13.40
N ALA A 220 7.55 11.61 12.87
CA ALA A 220 7.54 12.99 12.44
C ALA A 220 7.12 13.99 13.53
N GLU A 221 6.81 13.54 14.76
CA GLU A 221 6.40 14.40 15.90
C GLU A 221 7.37 15.56 16.17
N ARG A 222 8.68 15.28 16.05
CA ARG A 222 9.77 16.24 16.29
C ARG A 222 10.31 16.88 15.01
N SER A 223 9.75 16.53 13.86
CA SER A 223 10.23 17.02 12.57
C SER A 223 9.62 18.39 12.25
N GLY A 224 10.42 19.26 11.63
CA GLY A 224 9.91 20.48 11.01
C GLY A 224 8.86 20.20 9.92
N LEU A 225 8.20 21.23 9.42
CA LEU A 225 7.13 21.10 8.41
C LEU A 225 7.59 20.27 7.19
N VAL A 226 8.76 20.60 6.62
CA VAL A 226 9.33 19.89 5.47
C VAL A 226 9.57 18.41 5.78
N GLY A 227 10.08 18.09 6.97
CA GLY A 227 10.30 16.71 7.40
C GLY A 227 8.99 15.93 7.56
N ARG A 228 7.94 16.57 8.11
CA ARG A 228 6.61 15.96 8.22
C ARG A 228 6.03 15.63 6.84
N TYR A 229 6.10 16.56 5.89
CA TYR A 229 5.68 16.31 4.52
C TYR A 229 6.52 15.21 3.85
N GLY A 230 7.84 15.19 4.06
CA GLY A 230 8.72 14.15 3.52
C GLY A 230 8.37 12.75 4.05
N TRP A 231 8.17 12.59 5.35
CA TRP A 231 7.79 11.30 5.96
C TRP A 231 6.38 10.86 5.55
N TRP A 232 5.43 11.79 5.50
CA TRP A 232 4.09 11.53 4.98
C TRP A 232 4.13 11.09 3.53
N LEU A 233 4.91 11.78 2.69
CA LEU A 233 5.07 11.45 1.28
C LEU A 233 5.68 10.04 1.12
N MET A 234 6.72 9.72 1.89
CA MET A 234 7.33 8.40 1.89
C MET A 234 6.31 7.29 2.20
N ARG A 235 5.49 7.45 3.27
CA ARG A 235 4.40 6.52 3.57
C ARG A 235 3.41 6.44 2.41
N SER A 236 2.98 7.59 1.93
CA SER A 236 1.95 7.72 0.90
C SER A 236 2.36 7.14 -0.46
N MET A 237 3.67 7.13 -0.78
CA MET A 237 4.19 6.61 -2.04
C MET A 237 4.41 5.10 -2.01
N PHE A 238 4.87 4.57 -0.87
CA PHE A 238 5.28 3.18 -0.75
C PHE A 238 4.29 2.31 0.01
N MET A 239 3.21 2.85 0.56
CA MET A 239 2.15 2.07 1.19
C MET A 239 0.96 2.04 0.24
N GLY A 240 0.45 0.84 -0.07
CA GLY A 240 -0.76 0.71 -0.86
C GLY A 240 -1.93 1.40 -0.18
N SER A 241 -2.78 2.03 -0.99
CA SER A 241 -4.01 2.69 -0.54
C SER A 241 -5.18 2.16 -1.37
N GLU A 242 -6.38 2.16 -0.78
CA GLU A 242 -7.62 1.92 -1.53
C GLU A 242 -7.82 2.91 -2.66
N ARG A 243 -7.12 4.04 -2.60
CA ARG A 243 -7.09 5.02 -3.66
C ARG A 243 -6.58 4.45 -4.98
N ASN A 244 -5.74 3.43 -4.91
CA ASN A 244 -5.21 2.76 -6.09
C ASN A 244 -6.26 1.92 -6.84
N ASP A 245 -7.45 1.76 -6.27
CA ASP A 245 -8.56 1.07 -6.92
C ASP A 245 -9.34 2.02 -7.83
N LEU A 246 -9.02 1.99 -9.13
CA LEU A 246 -9.71 2.78 -10.16
C LEU A 246 -11.09 2.21 -10.55
N LEU A 247 -11.34 0.94 -10.20
CA LEU A 247 -12.56 0.22 -10.55
C LEU A 247 -13.53 0.11 -9.38
N ALA A 248 -13.33 0.88 -8.31
CA ALA A 248 -14.25 0.91 -7.20
C ALA A 248 -15.67 1.25 -7.69
N PRO A 249 -16.72 0.54 -7.22
CA PRO A 249 -18.09 0.89 -7.54
C PRO A 249 -18.43 2.22 -6.85
N GLY A 250 -19.34 2.98 -7.46
CA GLY A 250 -19.88 4.18 -6.85
C GLY A 250 -18.89 5.35 -6.71
N ILE A 251 -17.83 5.43 -7.52
CA ILE A 251 -16.96 6.63 -7.59
C ILE A 251 -17.26 7.47 -8.84
N THR A 252 -17.15 8.80 -8.71
CA THR A 252 -17.34 9.75 -9.81
C THR A 252 -16.18 9.70 -10.82
N TYR A 253 -16.37 10.19 -12.05
CA TYR A 253 -15.30 10.29 -13.06
C TYR A 253 -14.13 11.15 -12.57
N ARG A 254 -14.42 12.22 -11.83
CA ARG A 254 -13.39 13.07 -11.23
C ARG A 254 -12.58 12.29 -10.19
N GLN A 255 -13.24 11.58 -9.28
CA GLN A 255 -12.56 10.71 -8.30
C GLN A 255 -11.70 9.65 -9.02
N ARG A 256 -12.18 9.05 -10.11
CA ARG A 256 -11.39 8.12 -10.94
C ARG A 256 -10.13 8.77 -11.49
N PHE A 257 -10.24 9.98 -12.03
CA PHE A 257 -9.10 10.72 -12.56
C PHE A 257 -8.11 11.13 -11.46
N GLU A 258 -8.60 11.61 -10.32
CA GLU A 258 -7.75 11.92 -9.16
C GLU A 258 -7.02 10.67 -8.65
N ARG A 259 -7.69 9.51 -8.62
CA ARG A 259 -7.07 8.21 -8.28
C ARG A 259 -6.04 7.78 -9.33
N LEU A 260 -6.33 7.99 -10.62
CA LEU A 260 -5.41 7.68 -11.72
C LEU A 260 -4.12 8.49 -11.61
N LEU A 261 -4.24 9.82 -11.45
CA LEU A 261 -3.07 10.69 -11.29
C LEU A 261 -2.24 10.33 -10.06
N TRP A 262 -2.90 10.02 -8.94
CA TRP A 262 -2.21 9.60 -7.73
C TRP A 262 -1.47 8.27 -7.90
N THR A 263 -2.13 7.29 -8.49
CA THR A 263 -1.53 5.97 -8.74
C THR A 263 -0.39 6.06 -9.76
N ALA A 264 -0.52 6.93 -10.77
CA ALA A 264 0.55 7.24 -11.71
C ALA A 264 1.75 7.87 -11.00
N PHE A 265 1.50 8.83 -10.11
CA PHE A 265 2.55 9.47 -9.32
C PHE A 265 3.26 8.47 -8.38
N GLN A 266 2.54 7.56 -7.73
CA GLN A 266 3.15 6.47 -6.96
C GLN A 266 4.02 5.56 -7.85
N GLY A 267 3.54 5.20 -9.04
CA GLY A 267 4.33 4.44 -10.01
C GLY A 267 5.61 5.17 -10.44
N PHE A 268 5.53 6.50 -10.61
CA PHE A 268 6.71 7.35 -10.84
C PHE A 268 7.68 7.35 -9.65
N CYS A 269 7.20 7.41 -8.42
CA CYS A 269 8.07 7.32 -7.24
C CYS A 269 8.74 5.95 -7.10
N ILE A 270 8.03 4.87 -7.42
CA ILE A 270 8.65 3.53 -7.52
C ILE A 270 9.70 3.51 -8.63
N CYS A 271 9.42 4.15 -9.77
CA CYS A 271 10.42 4.33 -10.83
C CYS A 271 11.69 4.98 -10.29
N LEU A 272 11.61 6.09 -9.57
CA LEU A 272 12.81 6.76 -9.02
C LEU A 272 13.67 5.82 -8.16
N ALA A 273 13.03 4.96 -7.37
CA ALA A 273 13.74 3.96 -6.56
C ALA A 273 14.37 2.85 -7.41
N THR A 274 13.70 2.41 -8.48
CA THR A 274 14.18 1.31 -9.35
C THR A 274 15.17 1.76 -10.43
N TRP A 275 15.03 2.98 -10.92
CA TRP A 275 15.75 3.52 -12.07
C TRP A 275 17.26 3.58 -11.81
N TRP A 276 17.64 4.01 -10.59
CA TRP A 276 19.03 4.26 -10.22
C TRP A 276 19.94 3.03 -10.27
N TRP A 277 19.39 1.82 -10.16
CA TRP A 277 20.16 0.59 -10.29
C TRP A 277 19.80 -0.17 -11.56
N TYR A 278 18.51 -0.25 -11.93
CA TYR A 278 18.08 -1.06 -13.07
C TYR A 278 18.63 -0.53 -14.40
N TRP A 279 18.59 0.79 -14.61
CA TRP A 279 19.10 1.39 -15.84
C TRP A 279 20.63 1.26 -15.94
N PRO A 280 21.44 1.72 -14.96
CA PRO A 280 22.91 1.60 -15.06
C PRO A 280 23.41 0.16 -15.19
N ILE A 281 22.80 -0.80 -14.49
CA ILE A 281 23.17 -2.23 -14.63
C ILE A 281 22.92 -2.71 -16.05
N SER A 282 21.77 -2.38 -16.63
CA SER A 282 21.43 -2.79 -17.99
C SER A 282 22.34 -2.16 -19.04
N ILE A 283 22.71 -0.90 -18.82
CA ILE A 283 23.70 -0.20 -19.63
C ILE A 283 25.09 -0.85 -19.50
N ALA A 284 25.53 -1.19 -18.29
CA ALA A 284 26.81 -1.86 -18.06
C ALA A 284 26.90 -3.22 -18.76
N ILE A 285 25.77 -3.94 -18.89
CA ILE A 285 25.69 -5.21 -19.61
C ILE A 285 25.71 -5.01 -21.13
N LEU A 286 24.90 -4.09 -21.65
CA LEU A 286 24.68 -3.95 -23.09
C LEU A 286 25.73 -3.08 -23.80
N ALA A 287 26.28 -2.08 -23.12
CA ALA A 287 27.25 -1.16 -23.74
C ALA A 287 28.49 -1.88 -24.28
N PRO A 288 29.15 -2.80 -23.56
CA PRO A 288 30.31 -3.53 -24.10
C PRO A 288 29.99 -4.36 -25.34
N ILE A 289 28.73 -4.80 -25.50
CA ILE A 289 28.30 -5.67 -26.60
C ILE A 289 27.97 -4.84 -27.85
N TYR A 290 27.34 -3.67 -27.67
CA TYR A 290 26.69 -2.94 -28.77
C TYR A 290 27.15 -1.48 -28.97
N ALA A 291 27.99 -0.90 -28.10
CA ALA A 291 28.33 0.53 -28.13
C ALA A 291 28.89 1.04 -29.48
N GLY A 292 29.68 0.21 -30.18
CA GLY A 292 30.29 0.57 -31.46
C GLY A 292 29.52 0.08 -32.70
N ARG A 293 28.36 -0.56 -32.54
CA ARG A 293 27.64 -1.22 -33.64
C ARG A 293 26.43 -0.40 -34.06
N ASN A 294 26.22 -0.29 -35.37
CA ASN A 294 24.91 0.10 -35.91
C ASN A 294 23.98 -1.11 -35.80
N ILE A 295 22.93 -0.98 -34.99
CA ILE A 295 21.96 -2.06 -34.74
C ILE A 295 20.63 -1.82 -35.45
N ALA A 296 20.59 -0.88 -36.40
CA ALA A 296 19.44 -0.62 -37.26
C ALA A 296 19.17 -1.78 -38.23
N GLY A 297 17.92 -1.89 -38.70
CA GLY A 297 17.51 -2.83 -39.74
C GLY A 297 17.43 -4.30 -39.31
N GLY A 298 17.52 -4.59 -38.01
CA GLY A 298 17.39 -5.94 -37.47
C GLY A 298 16.53 -6.01 -36.22
N PHE A 299 16.26 -7.22 -35.72
CA PHE A 299 15.44 -7.46 -34.53
C PHE A 299 16.17 -7.23 -33.19
N ILE A 300 17.46 -6.86 -33.22
CA ILE A 300 18.28 -6.72 -32.00
C ILE A 300 17.68 -5.69 -31.02
N PRO A 301 17.33 -4.45 -31.44
CA PRO A 301 16.71 -3.49 -30.53
C PRO A 301 15.40 -4.00 -29.94
N ALA A 302 14.59 -4.69 -30.75
CA ALA A 302 13.33 -5.27 -30.32
C ALA A 302 13.54 -6.38 -29.28
N LEU A 303 14.49 -7.29 -29.50
CA LEU A 303 14.82 -8.34 -28.55
C LEU A 303 15.39 -7.79 -27.23
N ILE A 304 16.24 -6.76 -27.29
CA ILE A 304 16.73 -6.05 -26.11
C ILE A 304 15.55 -5.51 -25.30
N LYS A 305 14.61 -4.82 -25.95
CA LYS A 305 13.41 -4.26 -25.32
C LYS A 305 12.47 -5.33 -24.78
N LEU A 306 12.34 -6.47 -25.44
CA LEU A 306 11.58 -7.62 -24.97
C LEU A 306 12.11 -8.10 -23.63
N ILE A 307 13.41 -8.42 -23.57
CA ILE A 307 14.04 -8.95 -22.35
C ILE A 307 14.04 -7.88 -21.26
N TYR A 308 14.38 -6.64 -21.61
CA TYR A 308 14.44 -5.53 -20.67
C TYR A 308 13.08 -5.24 -20.02
N GLY A 309 12.01 -5.18 -20.81
CA GLY A 309 10.65 -4.99 -20.30
C GLY A 309 10.16 -6.18 -19.46
N ALA A 310 10.49 -7.39 -19.89
CA ALA A 310 10.12 -8.62 -19.18
C ALA A 310 10.80 -8.71 -17.81
N VAL A 311 12.11 -8.53 -17.74
CA VAL A 311 12.86 -8.58 -16.47
C VAL A 311 12.43 -7.46 -15.53
N LEU A 312 12.15 -6.26 -16.04
CA LEU A 312 11.67 -5.16 -15.21
C LEU A 312 10.34 -5.53 -14.53
N SER A 313 9.37 -6.02 -15.31
CA SER A 313 8.07 -6.41 -14.76
C SER A 313 8.15 -7.63 -13.84
N LEU A 314 9.02 -8.60 -14.17
CA LEU A 314 9.28 -9.76 -13.31
C LEU A 314 9.71 -9.34 -11.90
N LEU A 315 10.50 -8.27 -11.79
CA LEU A 315 11.02 -7.77 -10.52
C LEU A 315 10.02 -6.84 -9.82
N THR A 316 9.30 -5.99 -10.55
CA THR A 316 8.56 -4.87 -9.95
C THR A 316 7.08 -5.15 -9.75
N ASN A 317 6.42 -5.89 -10.63
CA ASN A 317 4.99 -6.19 -10.48
C ASN A 317 4.66 -6.99 -9.20
N PRO A 318 5.46 -7.97 -8.73
CA PRO A 318 5.20 -8.65 -7.47
C PRO A 318 5.26 -7.70 -6.28
N ILE A 319 6.17 -6.72 -6.32
CA ILE A 319 6.27 -5.68 -5.29
C ILE A 319 5.00 -4.81 -5.31
N MET A 320 4.57 -4.33 -6.48
CA MET A 320 3.34 -3.53 -6.62
C MET A 320 2.09 -4.30 -6.15
N ALA A 321 2.02 -5.60 -6.46
CA ALA A 321 0.96 -6.46 -5.97
C ALA A 321 0.99 -6.63 -4.45
N LEU A 322 2.18 -6.78 -3.85
CA LEU A 322 2.35 -6.80 -2.40
C LEU A 322 1.95 -5.48 -1.75
N LEU A 323 2.23 -4.33 -2.39
CA LEU A 323 1.76 -3.02 -1.91
C LEU A 323 0.23 -3.00 -1.81
N ALA A 324 -0.47 -3.49 -2.85
CA ALA A 324 -1.93 -3.53 -2.88
C ALA A 324 -2.52 -4.57 -1.90
N MET A 325 -1.93 -5.76 -1.80
CA MET A 325 -2.34 -6.80 -0.84
C MET A 325 -2.07 -6.40 0.61
N GLY A 326 -1.01 -5.62 0.85
CA GLY A 326 -0.59 -5.07 2.13
C GLY A 326 -1.12 -3.68 2.43
N ALA A 327 -2.03 -3.14 1.60
CA ALA A 327 -2.66 -1.86 1.87
C ALA A 327 -3.38 -1.92 3.23
N GLU A 328 -3.24 -0.89 4.06
CA GLU A 328 -3.77 -0.85 5.44
C GLU A 328 -5.25 -1.20 5.51
N SER A 329 -6.02 -0.66 4.59
CA SER A 329 -7.43 -0.96 4.40
C SER A 329 -7.74 -2.42 4.05
N SER A 330 -6.98 -3.01 3.14
CA SER A 330 -7.12 -4.41 2.76
C SER A 330 -6.82 -5.29 3.95
N VAL A 331 -5.78 -4.97 4.73
CA VAL A 331 -5.46 -5.73 5.94
C VAL A 331 -6.49 -5.52 7.03
N ARG A 332 -6.92 -4.28 7.29
CA ARG A 332 -7.93 -3.96 8.32
C ARG A 332 -9.27 -4.62 8.04
N ARG A 333 -9.70 -4.68 6.77
CA ARG A 333 -10.93 -5.38 6.41
C ARG A 333 -10.76 -6.91 6.46
N GLY A 334 -9.58 -7.42 6.13
CA GLY A 334 -9.30 -8.85 6.19
C GLY A 334 -9.18 -9.39 7.60
N TYR A 335 -8.53 -8.62 8.47
CA TYR A 335 -8.14 -9.01 9.83
C TYR A 335 -8.48 -7.88 10.83
N PRO A 336 -9.77 -7.52 10.99
CA PRO A 336 -10.18 -6.45 11.90
C PRO A 336 -9.86 -6.77 13.38
N GLU A 337 -9.74 -8.05 13.74
CA GLU A 337 -9.41 -8.51 15.09
C GLU A 337 -8.00 -8.14 15.60
N LEU A 338 -7.10 -7.72 14.70
CA LEU A 338 -5.72 -7.43 15.09
C LEU A 338 -5.66 -6.26 16.07
N GLU A 339 -4.86 -6.41 17.13
CA GLU A 339 -4.72 -5.43 18.21
C GLU A 339 -4.30 -4.04 17.71
N ILE A 340 -3.56 -3.98 16.59
CA ILE A 340 -3.14 -2.71 15.96
C ILE A 340 -4.33 -1.82 15.55
N TRP A 341 -5.52 -2.39 15.36
CA TRP A 341 -6.72 -1.67 14.97
C TRP A 341 -7.56 -1.19 16.15
N ARG A 342 -7.45 -1.83 17.33
CA ARG A 342 -8.31 -1.54 18.49
C ARG A 342 -8.36 -0.06 18.86
N PRO A 343 -7.23 0.68 18.94
CA PRO A 343 -7.27 2.11 19.29
C PRO A 343 -7.98 2.99 18.26
N PHE A 344 -8.36 2.44 17.10
CA PHE A 344 -8.88 3.16 15.95
C PHE A 344 -10.25 2.61 15.49
N GLY A 345 -11.05 2.07 16.42
CA GLY A 345 -12.35 1.47 16.14
C GLY A 345 -12.26 0.05 15.57
N GLY A 346 -11.18 -0.67 15.88
CA GLY A 346 -11.01 -2.06 15.46
C GLY A 346 -12.04 -3.01 16.08
N GLU A 347 -12.53 -2.72 17.28
CA GLU A 347 -13.58 -3.51 17.95
C GLU A 347 -14.91 -3.40 17.19
N GLU A 348 -15.35 -2.18 16.87
CA GLU A 348 -16.56 -1.94 16.07
C GLU A 348 -16.48 -2.61 14.69
N ASP A 349 -15.31 -2.52 14.05
CA ASP A 349 -15.05 -3.19 12.77
C ASP A 349 -15.08 -4.71 12.88
N TYR A 350 -14.58 -5.26 13.99
CA TYR A 350 -14.57 -6.68 14.26
C TYR A 350 -15.97 -7.20 14.54
N ASP A 351 -16.75 -6.47 15.33
CA ASP A 351 -18.16 -6.79 15.62
C ASP A 351 -19.01 -6.73 14.36
N ALA A 352 -18.83 -5.69 13.53
CA ALA A 352 -19.48 -5.59 12.23
C ALA A 352 -19.09 -6.76 11.32
N TRP A 353 -17.81 -7.12 11.30
CA TRP A 353 -17.32 -8.27 10.53
C TRP A 353 -17.92 -9.60 11.03
N LEU A 354 -17.99 -9.82 12.35
CA LEU A 354 -18.63 -11.00 12.93
C LEU A 354 -20.10 -11.09 12.53
N ALA A 355 -20.83 -9.97 12.63
CA ALA A 355 -22.22 -9.90 12.21
C ALA A 355 -22.40 -10.21 10.71
N GLU A 356 -21.51 -9.73 9.84
CA GLU A 356 -21.51 -10.05 8.41
C GLU A 356 -21.28 -11.54 8.12
N GLN A 357 -20.50 -12.22 8.97
CA GLN A 357 -20.27 -13.67 8.88
C GLN A 357 -21.36 -14.50 9.57
N GLY A 358 -22.36 -13.86 10.21
CA GLY A 358 -23.37 -14.54 11.01
C GLY A 358 -22.79 -15.19 12.28
N LEU A 359 -21.76 -14.59 12.85
CA LEU A 359 -21.10 -15.03 14.08
C LEU A 359 -21.34 -14.02 15.21
N THR A 360 -21.30 -14.50 16.44
CA THR A 360 -21.27 -13.67 17.64
C THR A 360 -19.89 -13.71 18.29
N PRO A 361 -19.54 -12.73 19.14
CA PRO A 361 -18.27 -12.77 19.89
C PRO A 361 -18.08 -14.04 20.73
N ALA A 362 -19.18 -14.68 21.17
CA ALA A 362 -19.13 -15.93 21.94
C ALA A 362 -18.72 -17.15 21.09
N ASP A 363 -18.89 -17.07 19.76
CA ASP A 363 -18.55 -18.15 18.84
C ASP A 363 -17.06 -18.17 18.48
N VAL A 364 -16.28 -17.16 18.90
CA VAL A 364 -14.92 -16.95 18.44
C VAL A 364 -13.96 -16.70 19.61
N GLU A 365 -12.92 -17.50 19.69
CA GLU A 365 -11.81 -17.32 20.61
C GLU A 365 -10.61 -16.71 19.87
N ILE A 366 -10.08 -15.61 20.39
CA ILE A 366 -8.88 -14.98 19.84
C ILE A 366 -7.67 -15.62 20.51
N GLY A 367 -6.99 -16.51 19.78
CA GLY A 367 -5.76 -17.15 20.24
C GLY A 367 -4.55 -16.20 20.28
N PRO A 368 -3.41 -16.65 20.83
CA PRO A 368 -2.18 -15.89 20.86
C PRO A 368 -1.76 -15.45 19.45
N GLY A 369 -1.42 -14.17 19.30
CA GLY A 369 -1.08 -13.55 18.01
C GLY A 369 -2.29 -13.02 17.22
N GLY A 370 -3.47 -12.95 17.84
CA GLY A 370 -4.68 -12.39 17.21
C GLY A 370 -5.39 -13.36 16.27
N ILE A 371 -5.11 -14.67 16.36
CA ILE A 371 -5.72 -15.66 15.46
C ILE A 371 -7.10 -16.04 16.00
N ALA A 372 -8.14 -15.51 15.37
CA ALA A 372 -9.52 -15.88 15.65
C ALA A 372 -9.81 -17.33 15.24
N ARG A 373 -10.34 -18.14 16.16
CA ARG A 373 -10.76 -19.54 15.92
C ARG A 373 -12.20 -19.73 16.41
N ARG A 374 -12.97 -20.55 15.70
CA ARG A 374 -14.34 -20.87 16.14
C ARG A 374 -14.28 -21.71 17.41
N VAL A 375 -14.98 -21.28 18.45
CA VAL A 375 -15.21 -22.11 19.64
C VAL A 375 -16.11 -23.25 19.22
N LYS A 376 -15.64 -24.49 19.39
CA LYS A 376 -16.55 -25.64 19.27
C LYS A 376 -17.51 -25.56 20.46
N VAL A 377 -18.70 -24.99 20.23
CA VAL A 377 -19.79 -25.05 21.19
C VAL A 377 -20.01 -26.54 21.46
N GLY A 378 -19.69 -26.99 22.67
CA GLY A 378 -19.77 -28.37 23.08
C GLY A 378 -21.20 -28.87 23.03
N GLY A 379 -21.61 -29.33 21.85
CA GLY A 379 -22.83 -30.10 21.63
C GLY A 379 -22.52 -31.58 21.79
N GLU A 380 -22.98 -32.12 22.92
CA GLU A 380 -23.20 -33.54 23.23
C GLU A 380 -21.97 -34.45 23.34
N ALA A 381 -21.67 -34.84 24.58
CA ALA A 381 -20.79 -35.94 24.97
C ALA A 381 -21.32 -37.34 24.57
N GLY A 382 -21.89 -37.48 23.36
CA GLY A 382 -22.60 -38.67 22.92
C GLY A 382 -22.22 -39.10 21.50
N GLY A 383 -20.96 -39.47 21.26
CA GLY A 383 -20.57 -40.04 19.97
C GLY A 383 -19.07 -40.33 19.89
N ALA A 384 -18.74 -41.61 19.73
CA ALA A 384 -17.39 -42.17 19.76
C ALA A 384 -16.35 -41.36 18.97
N SER A 385 -15.25 -41.08 19.69
CA SER A 385 -14.04 -40.42 19.20
C SER A 385 -13.42 -41.19 18.02
N GLN A 386 -13.57 -40.67 16.79
CA GLN A 386 -12.58 -40.92 15.74
C GLN A 386 -11.45 -39.91 15.89
N THR A 387 -10.48 -40.29 16.71
CA THR A 387 -9.19 -39.62 16.81
C THR A 387 -8.44 -39.84 15.49
N ALA A 388 -8.56 -38.89 14.57
CA ALA A 388 -7.64 -38.79 13.44
C ALA A 388 -6.26 -38.46 14.01
N GLN A 389 -5.39 -39.47 14.03
CA GLN A 389 -3.97 -39.34 14.37
C GLN A 389 -3.32 -38.31 13.45
N PHE A 390 -3.05 -37.12 13.99
CA PHE A 390 -1.98 -36.28 13.49
C PHE A 390 -0.72 -36.73 14.22
N GLN A 391 0.22 -37.27 13.44
CA GLN A 391 1.51 -37.76 13.91
C GLN A 391 2.34 -36.55 14.38
N GLU A 392 2.47 -36.42 15.69
CA GLU A 392 3.36 -35.48 16.35
C GLU A 392 4.80 -35.99 16.17
N VAL A 393 5.60 -35.29 15.36
CA VAL A 393 7.04 -35.55 15.26
C VAL A 393 7.69 -34.90 16.48
N GLU A 394 7.82 -35.70 17.54
CA GLU A 394 8.59 -35.38 18.73
C GLU A 394 10.05 -35.18 18.32
N THR A 395 10.53 -33.93 18.33
CA THR A 395 11.96 -33.63 18.22
C THR A 395 12.46 -33.39 19.63
N THR A 396 12.95 -34.45 20.26
CA THR A 396 13.59 -34.41 21.57
C THR A 396 14.96 -33.75 21.42
N THR A 397 15.11 -32.51 21.90
CA THR A 397 16.44 -31.91 22.12
C THR A 397 16.57 -31.58 23.60
N ALA A 398 17.50 -32.27 24.25
CA ALA A 398 17.82 -32.14 25.67
C ALA A 398 18.34 -30.74 26.03
N PRO A 399 18.14 -30.27 27.28
CA PRO A 399 18.74 -29.03 27.75
C PRO A 399 20.22 -29.24 28.08
N SER A 400 21.10 -28.61 27.31
CA SER A 400 22.51 -28.45 27.68
C SER A 400 22.62 -27.42 28.80
N GLN A 401 23.12 -27.87 29.95
CA GLN A 401 23.57 -27.04 31.06
C GLN A 401 24.64 -26.05 30.55
N ALA A 402 24.45 -24.75 30.82
CA ALA A 402 25.48 -23.75 30.68
C ALA A 402 25.88 -23.27 32.08
N GLN A 403 27.14 -23.51 32.40
CA GLN A 403 27.82 -23.22 33.64
C GLN A 403 27.96 -21.70 33.88
N ALA A 404 27.80 -21.32 35.14
CA ALA A 404 28.17 -20.02 35.69
C ALA A 404 29.70 -19.88 35.80
N ALA A 405 30.22 -18.70 35.46
CA ALA A 405 31.55 -18.21 35.85
C ALA A 405 31.57 -16.65 35.75
N PRO A 406 32.52 -15.93 36.36
CA PRO A 406 32.26 -15.18 37.57
C PRO A 406 32.39 -13.66 37.43
N ALA A 407 31.91 -12.97 38.47
CA ALA A 407 32.10 -11.55 38.70
C ALA A 407 33.59 -11.19 38.89
N LEU A 408 34.05 -10.15 38.19
CA LEU A 408 35.27 -9.43 38.50
C LEU A 408 34.94 -7.94 38.55
N GLY A 409 35.06 -7.39 39.76
CA GLY A 409 34.86 -5.98 40.03
C GLY A 409 36.08 -5.15 39.62
N VAL A 410 35.82 -3.89 39.26
CA VAL A 410 36.77 -2.80 39.45
C VAL A 410 35.99 -1.60 39.97
N SER A 411 36.28 -1.28 41.23
CA SER A 411 35.98 -0.03 41.89
C SER A 411 37.08 0.97 41.54
N THR A 412 36.70 2.20 41.19
CA THR A 412 37.37 3.39 41.72
C THR A 412 36.39 4.56 41.75
N ALA A 413 36.29 5.13 42.94
CA ALA A 413 35.53 6.31 43.27
C ALA A 413 36.12 7.57 42.63
N SER A 414 35.27 8.57 42.38
CA SER A 414 35.58 9.92 42.86
C SER A 414 34.30 10.76 43.00
N SER A 415 34.05 11.12 44.24
CA SER A 415 33.02 12.00 44.77
C SER A 415 33.25 13.46 44.39
N ARG A 416 32.16 14.18 44.09
CA ARG A 416 32.04 15.59 44.51
C ARG A 416 30.58 15.99 44.74
N THR A 417 30.35 16.30 46.00
CA THR A 417 29.15 16.86 46.63
C THR A 417 29.09 18.39 46.44
N LEU A 418 27.93 18.96 46.79
CA LEU A 418 27.58 20.38 47.05
C LEU A 418 26.94 21.11 45.85
N ALA A 419 25.87 21.89 45.99
CA ALA A 419 24.96 22.19 47.09
C ALA A 419 23.76 22.95 46.48
N ALA A 420 22.65 22.96 47.19
CA ALA A 420 21.47 23.78 46.92
C ALA A 420 21.76 25.29 46.99
N SER A 421 21.05 26.10 46.20
CA SER A 421 20.58 27.42 46.66
C SER A 421 19.58 28.09 45.71
N ALA A 422 18.46 28.51 46.31
CA ALA A 422 17.66 29.72 46.08
C ALA A 422 16.98 30.03 44.72
N ALA A 423 15.67 30.27 44.83
CA ALA A 423 14.86 31.10 43.94
C ALA A 423 15.35 32.57 43.93
N PRO A 424 15.00 33.35 42.89
CA PRO A 424 13.96 34.38 43.12
C PRO A 424 13.02 34.63 41.92
N THR A 425 12.00 35.44 42.25
CA THR A 425 10.76 35.83 41.55
C THR A 425 10.96 36.88 40.40
N PRO A 426 9.91 37.51 39.82
CA PRO A 426 9.67 37.57 38.37
C PRO A 426 10.12 38.88 37.71
N GLY A 427 10.40 38.83 36.40
CA GLY A 427 10.82 39.99 35.59
C GLY A 427 9.93 40.24 34.37
N THR A 428 9.12 41.28 34.49
CA THR A 428 8.37 41.99 33.45
C THR A 428 9.27 42.37 32.25
N LYS A 429 8.85 42.12 31.01
CA LYS A 429 9.37 42.84 29.83
C LYS A 429 8.26 43.21 28.85
N THR A 430 8.39 44.45 28.42
CA THR A 430 7.51 45.32 27.65
C THR A 430 7.53 45.01 26.15
N ASN A 431 6.36 45.09 25.52
CA ASN A 431 6.20 45.08 24.07
C ASN A 431 6.65 46.42 23.48
N GLY A 432 7.70 46.39 22.65
CA GLY A 432 8.09 47.51 21.80
C GLY A 432 7.38 47.44 20.45
N ALA A 433 6.65 48.51 20.12
CA ALA A 433 6.01 48.71 18.82
C ALA A 433 7.06 48.96 17.72
N VAL A 434 6.87 48.35 16.56
CA VAL A 434 7.65 48.59 15.34
C VAL A 434 6.75 49.30 14.34
N SER A 435 7.12 50.52 13.97
CA SER A 435 6.54 51.29 12.85
C SER A 435 6.99 50.73 11.50
N PRO A 436 6.15 50.80 10.45
CA PRO A 436 6.53 50.41 9.09
C PRO A 436 7.32 51.54 8.39
N LYS A 437 8.43 51.16 7.74
CA LYS A 437 9.21 52.02 6.85
C LYS A 437 8.62 51.98 5.44
N THR A 438 8.30 53.17 4.93
CA THR A 438 7.97 53.48 3.53
C THR A 438 9.14 53.14 2.61
N ILE A 439 8.87 52.49 1.48
CA ILE A 439 9.82 52.27 0.38
C ILE A 439 9.50 53.28 -0.71
N GLU A 440 10.47 54.13 -1.04
CA GLU A 440 10.45 55.01 -2.22
C GLU A 440 10.81 54.22 -3.48
N GLU A 441 10.01 54.40 -4.53
CA GLU A 441 10.30 53.99 -5.91
C GLU A 441 11.34 54.94 -6.53
N GLY A 442 12.48 54.38 -6.93
CA GLY A 442 13.43 55.03 -7.82
C GLY A 442 13.22 54.57 -9.26
N GLN A 443 12.71 55.46 -10.11
CA GLN A 443 12.76 55.34 -11.57
C GLN A 443 14.19 55.57 -12.06
N GLY A 444 14.75 54.60 -12.78
CA GLY A 444 15.99 54.73 -13.54
C GLY A 444 15.74 54.37 -14.99
N ALA A 445 15.76 55.38 -15.86
CA ALA A 445 15.82 55.24 -17.31
C ALA A 445 17.29 55.02 -17.74
N HIS A 446 17.51 54.16 -18.74
CA HIS A 446 18.67 54.23 -19.62
C HIS A 446 18.35 53.54 -20.95
N ASP A 447 18.49 54.34 -22.02
CA ASP A 447 19.07 54.09 -23.36
C ASP A 447 18.70 52.84 -24.16
#